data_AF-K2Q002-F1
#
_entry.id   AF-K2Q002-F1
#
_cell.length_a   1.000
_cell.length_b   1.000
_cell.length_c   1.000
_cell.angle_alpha   90.00
_cell.angle_beta   90.00
_cell.angle_gamma   90.00
#
_symmetry.space_group_name_H-M   'P 1'
#
loop_
_entity.id
_entity.type
_entity.pdbx_description
1 polymer ?
#
loop_
_entity_poly.entity_id
_entity_poly.type
_entity_poly.pdbx_seq_one_letter_code
_entity_poly.pdbx_strand_id
1 'polypeptide(L)' 'MLLTIQRNKFDALCNEGFFSGPVSDEEVQAAEAALGLRFPQEYLDMLKTYGAVVGAGFAIYGLPRPEQNAPLSGKT' A
#
# COMPACT_ATOMS: atom_id res chain seq x y z
N MET A 1 16.21 -13.19 12.16
CA MET A 1 15.39 -12.83 13.35
C MET A 1 15.01 -11.35 13.37
N LEU A 2 15.95 -10.40 13.23
CA LEU A 2 15.64 -8.96 13.26
C LEU A 2 14.67 -8.50 12.15
N LEU A 3 14.87 -8.96 10.90
CA LEU A 3 13.99 -8.64 9.76
C LEU A 3 12.53 -9.07 10.01
N THR A 4 12.33 -10.26 10.59
CA THR A 4 11.01 -10.79 10.95
C THR A 4 10.32 -9.91 12.01
N ILE A 5 11.06 -9.43 13.00
CA ILE A 5 10.51 -8.53 14.04
C ILE A 5 10.06 -7.21 13.42
N GLN A 6 10.85 -6.63 12.50
CA GLN A 6 10.49 -5.38 11.83
C GLN A 6 9.28 -5.55 10.91
N ARG A 7 9.21 -6.68 10.16
CA ARG A 7 8.03 -7.02 9.36
C ARG A 7 6.77 -7.15 10.22
N ASN A 8 6.82 -7.89 11.32
CA ASN A 8 5.66 -8.05 12.20
C ASN A 8 5.18 -6.72 12.81
N LYS A 9 6.10 -5.83 13.17
CA LYS A 9 5.74 -4.48 13.66
C LYS A 9 5.09 -3.63 12.58
N PHE A 10 5.65 -3.68 11.37
CA PHE A 10 5.07 -3.01 10.21
C PHE A 10 3.66 -3.52 9.92
N ASP A 11 3.47 -4.84 9.93
CA ASP A 11 2.17 -5.47 9.69
C ASP A 11 1.15 -5.09 10.77
N ALA A 12 1.55 -5.03 12.04
CA ALA A 12 0.68 -4.56 13.12
C ALA A 12 0.22 -3.12 12.88
N LEU A 13 1.15 -2.20 12.55
CA LEU A 13 0.83 -0.79 12.25
C LEU A 13 -0.09 -0.65 11.04
N CYS A 14 0.11 -1.46 9.99
CA CYS A 14 -0.75 -1.43 8.80
C CYS A 14 -2.15 -1.96 9.08
N ASN A 15 -2.28 -3.02 9.88
CA ASN A 15 -3.57 -3.61 10.25
C ASN A 15 -4.38 -2.74 11.22
N GLU A 16 -3.73 -1.88 12.00
CA GLU A 16 -4.42 -0.87 12.82
C GLU A 16 -4.92 0.34 12.00
N GLY A 17 -4.39 0.52 10.77
CA GLY A 17 -4.75 1.62 9.87
C GLY A 17 -5.81 1.24 8.82
N PHE A 18 -5.96 2.11 7.83
CA PHE A 18 -6.74 1.84 6.63
C PHE A 18 -5.80 1.49 5.48
N PHE A 19 -6.15 0.46 4.73
CA PHE A 19 -5.41 0.06 3.53
C PHE A 19 -6.34 -0.26 2.35
N SER A 20 -5.82 -0.15 1.13
CA SER A 20 -6.61 -0.18 -0.11
C SER A 20 -6.55 -1.50 -0.88
N GLY A 21 -5.60 -2.37 -0.54
CA GLY A 21 -5.26 -3.60 -1.24
C GLY A 21 -6.15 -4.80 -0.90
N PRO A 22 -5.76 -6.00 -1.37
CA PRO A 22 -4.54 -6.32 -2.13
C PRO A 22 -4.59 -5.83 -3.59
N VAL A 23 -3.40 -5.58 -4.17
CA VAL A 23 -3.22 -5.21 -5.60
C VAL A 23 -2.78 -6.43 -6.41
N SER A 24 -3.36 -6.61 -7.59
CA SER A 24 -3.04 -7.72 -8.49
C SER A 24 -1.72 -7.53 -9.25
N ASP A 25 -1.16 -8.64 -9.77
CA ASP A 25 0.03 -8.59 -10.63
C ASP A 25 -0.20 -7.79 -11.91
N GLU A 26 -1.41 -7.83 -12.47
CA GLU A 26 -1.79 -7.07 -13.66
C GLU A 26 -1.76 -5.56 -13.38
N GLU A 27 -2.31 -5.12 -12.25
CA GLU A 27 -2.28 -3.71 -11.83
C GLU A 27 -0.86 -3.23 -11.53
N VAL A 28 -0.03 -4.07 -10.90
CA VAL A 28 1.40 -3.78 -10.69
C VAL A 28 2.12 -3.60 -12.03
N GLN A 29 1.94 -4.52 -12.96
CA GLN A 29 2.59 -4.46 -14.28
C GLN A 29 2.16 -3.23 -15.06
N ALA A 30 0.86 -2.87 -15.00
CA ALA A 30 0.34 -1.66 -15.63
C ALA A 30 0.97 -0.39 -15.03
N ALA A 31 1.12 -0.33 -13.70
CA ALA A 31 1.74 0.80 -13.01
C ALA A 31 3.25 0.92 -13.32
N GLU A 32 3.99 -0.18 -13.29
CA GLU A 32 5.40 -0.22 -13.68
C GLU A 32 5.60 0.24 -15.13
N ALA A 33 4.74 -0.22 -16.05
CA ALA A 33 4.77 0.20 -17.45
C ALA A 33 4.46 1.69 -17.61
N ALA A 34 3.45 2.21 -16.89
CA ALA A 34 3.07 3.62 -16.93
C ALA A 34 4.16 4.55 -16.36
N LEU A 35 4.87 4.11 -15.32
CA LEU A 35 5.96 4.86 -14.68
C LEU A 35 7.32 4.67 -15.37
N GLY A 36 7.46 3.67 -16.25
CA GLY A 36 8.72 3.36 -16.92
C GLY A 36 9.80 2.82 -15.98
N LEU A 37 9.42 2.16 -14.88
CA LEU A 37 10.34 1.60 -13.89
C LEU A 37 9.86 0.26 -13.35
N ARG A 38 10.72 -0.43 -12.61
CA ARG A 38 10.34 -1.63 -11.83
C ARG A 38 10.32 -1.30 -10.36
N PHE A 39 9.32 -1.81 -9.66
CA PHE A 39 9.20 -1.66 -8.22
C PHE A 39 10.14 -2.62 -7.49
N PRO A 40 10.76 -2.19 -6.38
CA PRO A 40 11.51 -3.08 -5.51
C PRO A 40 10.63 -4.17 -4.90
N GLN A 41 11.20 -5.34 -4.61
CA GLN A 41 10.46 -6.48 -4.08
C GLN A 41 9.71 -6.15 -2.78
N GLU A 42 10.32 -5.39 -1.87
CA GLU A 42 9.68 -5.01 -0.61
C GLU A 42 8.46 -4.11 -0.81
N TYR A 43 8.46 -3.30 -1.87
CA TYR A 43 7.31 -2.47 -2.24
C TYR A 43 6.25 -3.31 -2.95
N LEU A 44 6.63 -4.28 -3.79
CA LEU A 44 5.70 -5.25 -4.36
C LEU A 44 4.95 -6.04 -3.28
N ASP A 45 5.65 -6.52 -2.25
CA ASP A 45 5.02 -7.23 -1.12
C ASP A 45 4.04 -6.32 -0.37
N MET A 46 4.35 -5.02 -0.25
CA MET A 46 3.45 -4.03 0.35
C MET A 46 2.22 -3.80 -0.53
N LEU A 47 2.37 -3.61 -1.84
CA LEU A 47 1.25 -3.42 -2.77
C LEU A 47 0.34 -4.65 -2.80
N LYS A 48 0.91 -5.86 -2.87
CA LYS A 48 0.15 -7.12 -2.93
C LYS A 48 -0.57 -7.46 -1.63
N THR A 49 -0.15 -6.89 -0.51
CA THR A 49 -0.79 -7.13 0.80
C THR A 49 -1.76 -5.99 1.15
N TYR A 50 -1.27 -4.76 1.08
CA TYR A 50 -1.93 -3.57 1.62
C TYR A 50 -2.35 -2.58 0.54
N GLY A 51 -1.71 -2.58 -0.63
CA GLY A 51 -2.03 -1.68 -1.76
C GLY A 51 -1.61 -0.23 -1.55
N ALA A 52 -2.06 0.40 -0.48
CA ALA A 52 -1.66 1.71 0.05
C ALA A 52 -2.09 1.74 1.51
N VAL A 53 -1.42 2.51 2.37
CA VAL A 53 -1.69 2.50 3.83
C VAL A 53 -1.79 3.93 4.35
N VAL A 54 -2.79 4.18 5.21
CA VAL A 54 -2.88 5.38 6.05
C VAL A 54 -3.17 4.94 7.48
N GLY A 55 -2.26 5.22 8.41
CA GLY A 55 -2.37 4.78 9.79
C GLY A 55 -1.24 5.30 10.66
N ALA A 56 -1.45 5.37 11.98
CA ALA A 56 -0.43 5.74 12.97
C ALA A 56 0.41 7.00 12.63
N GLY A 57 -0.22 8.00 11.99
CA GLY A 57 0.42 9.27 11.63
C GLY A 57 1.29 9.24 10.37
N PHE A 58 1.28 8.15 9.59
CA PHE A 58 1.97 8.05 8.31
C PHE A 58 1.03 7.65 7.16
N ALA A 59 1.48 7.93 5.95
CA ALA A 59 0.85 7.48 4.71
C ALA A 59 1.91 6.83 3.81
N ILE A 60 1.60 5.64 3.31
CA ILE A 60 2.39 4.94 2.31
C ILE A 60 1.56 4.91 1.04
N TYR A 61 2.03 5.64 0.03
CA TYR A 61 1.40 5.67 -1.29
C TYR A 61 1.53 4.30 -1.97
N GLY A 62 0.57 4.02 -2.85
CA GLY A 62 0.57 2.82 -3.66
C GLY A 62 -0.52 2.89 -4.72
N LEU A 63 -1.22 1.78 -4.94
CA LEU A 63 -2.23 1.65 -6.01
C LEU A 63 -3.63 1.49 -5.40
N PRO A 64 -4.23 2.56 -4.86
CA PRO A 64 -5.59 2.50 -4.34
C PRO A 64 -6.60 2.36 -5.48
N ARG A 65 -7.72 1.68 -5.20
CA ARG A 65 -8.81 1.62 -6.17
C ARG A 65 -9.36 3.03 -6.41
N PRO A 66 -9.80 3.37 -7.64
CA PRO A 66 -10.35 4.69 -7.94
C PRO A 66 -11.50 5.10 -7.00
N GLU A 67 -12.30 4.14 -6.53
CA GLU A 67 -13.39 4.40 -5.56
C GLU A 67 -12.90 4.89 -4.19
N GLN A 68 -11.66 4.55 -3.81
CA GLN A 68 -11.02 4.92 -2.55
C GLN A 68 -10.23 6.24 -2.66
N ASN A 69 -10.08 6.78 -3.87
CA ASN A 69 -9.47 8.09 -4.14
C ASN A 69 -10.50 9.24 -4.13
N ALA A 70 -11.74 8.99 -3.70
CA ALA A 70 -12.67 10.08 -3.46
C ALA A 70 -12.06 11.04 -2.43
N PRO A 71 -12.10 12.37 -2.66
CA PRO A 71 -11.84 13.33 -1.60
C PRO A 71 -12.70 12.92 -0.41
N LEU A 72 -12.14 12.87 0.80
CA LEU A 72 -12.95 12.82 2.01
C LEU A 72 -13.92 14.00 1.90
N SER A 73 -15.17 13.74 1.51
CA SER A 73 -16.18 14.80 1.44
C SER A 73 -16.26 15.29 2.87
N GLY A 74 -15.83 16.53 3.10
CA GLY A 74 -15.70 17.10 4.43
C GLY A 74 -16.95 16.80 5.24
N LYS A 75 -16.82 15.89 6.20
CA LYS A 75 -17.73 15.82 7.33
C LYS A 75 -16.97 16.47 8.47
N THR A 76 -17.20 17.79 8.55
CA THR A 76 -17.17 18.57 9.79
C THR A 76 -17.85 17.83 10.93
#